data_AF-A0A4R2L2H7-F1
#
_entry.id   AF-A0A4R2L2H7-F1
#
_cell.length_a   1.000
_cell.length_b   1.000
_cell.length_c   1.000
_cell.angle_alpha   90.00
_cell.angle_beta   90.00
_cell.angle_gamma   90.00
#
_symmetry.space_group_name_H-M   'P 1'
#
loop_
_entity.id
_entity.type
_entity.pdbx_description
1 polymer ?
#
loop_
_entity_poly.entity_id
_entity_poly.type
_entity_poly.pdbx_seq_one_letter_code
_entity_poly.pdbx_strand_id
1 'polypeptide(L)'
;MSVRPIASSLALLLALTAASAAESTDWGIVDDNAARSPDARIDAEYARAIERVVGMVGDRDLVARVQRRGLAVVNVAWEDTGRAQGSALGPNITDLTLQVRRPDPRRGWQTALMPVIRQPNFTDRTGDVPAGQFFVRVGNERGGPLRSVPLLDVLRDLRAWASAPDSLQGETDLTDARDTHLLVAAQAVFLPVPRRGEATFNPVVFNYQSAPGSPAVLTLLVTREGTSIKVIENAGEDSAFGHGQELYFNDHGNRTAFTAERLSDVRERIEAQGGPRSEGDRSALARGADMLMLVQVPLKHRDRGVLPGLPVPMAAMPAPAPSSAAAERARSDVEQAVLGHGPRLGPYREGVEARLERDPRFPIRVTVQFYKATSNGVVADADLDGIERALRDVYDHAEFIGSLVVPEGDPVRPTAWQKLPREWWNW
;
A
#
# COMPACT_ATOMS: atom_id res chain seq x y z
N MET A 1 2.15 -80.95 -27.39
CA MET A 1 3.58 -81.13 -27.06
C MET A 1 4.25 -79.77 -27.00
N SER A 2 4.96 -79.51 -25.91
CA SER A 2 6.08 -78.57 -25.70
C SER A 2 5.92 -77.11 -26.16
N VAL A 3 5.73 -76.13 -25.25
CA VAL A 3 6.75 -75.33 -24.51
C VAL A 3 6.82 -73.89 -25.05
N ARG A 4 6.51 -72.95 -24.13
CA ARG A 4 6.90 -71.51 -23.95
C ARG A 4 7.81 -70.86 -25.03
N PRO A 5 7.73 -69.54 -25.33
CA PRO A 5 8.04 -68.49 -24.33
C PRO A 5 7.51 -67.02 -24.52
N ILE A 6 7.61 -66.28 -23.41
CA ILE A 6 8.08 -64.89 -23.18
C ILE A 6 7.83 -63.79 -24.26
N ALA A 7 6.99 -62.83 -23.84
CA ALA A 7 7.00 -61.38 -24.02
C ALA A 7 7.51 -60.73 -25.33
N SER A 8 6.61 -59.96 -25.97
CA SER A 8 6.94 -58.68 -26.62
C SER A 8 5.68 -57.83 -26.88
N SER A 9 5.76 -56.59 -26.41
CA SER A 9 5.20 -55.32 -26.87
C SER A 9 4.21 -55.27 -28.04
N LEU A 10 3.10 -54.54 -27.87
CA LEU A 10 2.46 -53.64 -28.87
C LEU A 10 1.35 -52.87 -28.14
N ALA A 11 1.53 -51.59 -27.83
CA ALA A 11 1.20 -50.43 -28.66
C ALA A 11 -0.31 -50.18 -28.85
N LEU A 12 -0.65 -48.91 -28.62
CA LEU A 12 -1.43 -48.06 -29.52
C LEU A 12 -2.86 -47.67 -29.07
N LEU A 13 -2.95 -46.37 -28.77
CA LEU A 13 -3.89 -45.38 -29.31
C LEU A 13 -5.22 -45.03 -28.59
N LEU A 14 -5.37 -43.70 -28.49
CA LEU A 14 -6.58 -42.87 -28.58
C LEU A 14 -7.45 -42.64 -27.33
N ALA A 15 -7.13 -41.51 -26.67
CA ALA A 15 -8.00 -40.37 -26.36
C ALA A 15 -9.52 -40.54 -26.60
N LEU A 16 -10.36 -40.25 -25.58
CA LEU A 16 -10.96 -38.92 -25.32
C LEU A 16 -12.00 -39.01 -24.18
N THR A 17 -12.20 -37.87 -23.50
CA THR A 17 -13.34 -37.46 -22.67
C THR A 17 -13.68 -38.21 -21.38
N ALA A 18 -13.40 -37.60 -20.23
CA ALA A 18 -14.37 -36.80 -19.47
C ALA A 18 -13.72 -36.32 -18.16
N ALA A 19 -13.60 -35.00 -18.00
CA ALA A 19 -13.28 -34.40 -16.71
C ALA A 19 -14.48 -34.61 -15.78
N SER A 20 -14.30 -35.38 -14.71
CA SER A 20 -15.28 -35.44 -13.62
C SER A 20 -15.26 -34.12 -12.88
N ALA A 21 -16.41 -33.45 -12.86
CA ALA A 21 -16.73 -32.47 -11.83
C ALA A 21 -16.48 -33.12 -10.46
N ALA A 22 -15.62 -32.53 -9.64
CA ALA A 22 -15.49 -32.91 -8.25
C ALA A 22 -16.76 -32.43 -7.53
N GLU A 23 -17.69 -33.37 -7.34
CA GLU A 23 -18.84 -33.24 -6.45
C GLU A 23 -18.36 -33.06 -5.00
N SER A 24 -19.07 -32.20 -4.27
CA SER A 24 -18.91 -31.98 -2.84
C SER A 24 -19.08 -33.30 -2.06
N THR A 25 -18.04 -33.73 -1.37
CA THR A 25 -18.05 -34.90 -0.47
C THR A 25 -18.60 -34.54 0.91
N ASP A 26 -19.84 -34.10 1.00
CA ASP A 26 -20.52 -33.99 2.30
C ASP A 26 -21.73 -34.91 2.33
N TRP A 27 -21.65 -35.98 3.13
CA TRP A 27 -22.76 -36.88 3.43
C TRP A 27 -22.79 -37.16 4.94
N GLY A 28 -23.91 -36.82 5.60
CA GLY A 28 -24.13 -36.95 7.05
C GLY A 28 -25.13 -35.91 7.58
N ILE A 29 -25.45 -35.96 8.88
CA ILE A 29 -26.10 -34.82 9.57
C ILE A 29 -25.06 -33.72 9.63
N VAL A 30 -25.23 -32.67 8.82
CA VAL A 30 -24.42 -31.45 8.92
C VAL A 30 -24.83 -30.78 10.22
N ASP A 31 -23.94 -30.84 11.20
CA ASP A 31 -24.14 -30.28 12.52
C ASP A 31 -24.27 -28.75 12.39
N ASP A 32 -25.45 -28.19 12.67
CA ASP A 32 -25.69 -26.72 12.70
C ASP A 32 -24.74 -25.98 13.68
N ASN A 33 -23.99 -26.73 14.48
CA ASN A 33 -22.96 -26.24 15.38
C ASN A 33 -21.67 -25.76 14.70
N ALA A 34 -21.45 -26.04 13.40
CA ALA A 34 -20.29 -25.50 12.68
C ALA A 34 -20.28 -23.96 12.65
N ALA A 35 -21.46 -23.32 12.58
CA ALA A 35 -21.64 -21.88 12.69
C ALA A 35 -21.44 -21.33 14.13
N ARG A 36 -21.31 -22.21 15.13
CA ARG A 36 -21.10 -21.88 16.54
C ARG A 36 -19.68 -22.18 17.02
N SER A 37 -18.79 -22.64 16.15
CA SER A 37 -17.39 -22.86 16.50
C SER A 37 -16.70 -21.53 16.85
N PRO A 38 -15.70 -21.53 17.74
CA PRO A 38 -14.92 -20.32 18.06
C PRO A 38 -14.31 -19.67 16.82
N ASP A 39 -13.82 -20.46 15.86
CA ASP A 39 -13.20 -19.99 14.63
C ASP A 39 -14.21 -19.30 13.70
N ALA A 40 -15.39 -19.90 13.51
CA ALA A 40 -16.46 -19.29 12.72
C ALA A 40 -16.95 -17.96 13.33
N ARG A 41 -16.93 -17.85 14.66
CA ARG A 41 -17.27 -16.61 15.36
C ARG A 41 -16.20 -15.54 15.16
N ILE A 42 -14.91 -15.89 15.27
CA ILE A 42 -13.79 -14.96 15.01
C ILE A 42 -13.86 -14.44 13.58
N ASP A 43 -14.09 -15.35 12.61
CA ASP A 43 -14.26 -14.99 11.22
C ASP A 43 -15.44 -14.05 10.99
N ALA A 44 -16.59 -14.29 11.65
CA ALA A 44 -17.75 -13.41 11.56
C ALA A 44 -17.54 -12.04 12.23
N GLU A 45 -16.79 -11.98 13.33
CA GLU A 45 -16.39 -10.73 13.97
C GLU A 45 -15.43 -9.93 13.08
N TYR A 46 -14.44 -10.59 12.47
CA TYR A 46 -13.52 -9.95 11.54
C TYR A 46 -14.23 -9.44 10.28
N ALA A 47 -15.21 -10.18 9.74
CA ALA A 47 -16.02 -9.72 8.60
C ALA A 47 -16.75 -8.42 8.93
N ARG A 48 -17.40 -8.39 10.10
CA ARG A 48 -18.13 -7.21 10.58
C ARG A 48 -17.20 -6.03 10.83
N ALA A 49 -15.98 -6.26 11.30
CA ALA A 49 -14.98 -5.21 11.44
C ALA A 49 -14.61 -4.60 10.08
N ILE A 50 -14.36 -5.45 9.06
CA ILE A 50 -14.09 -5.02 7.68
C ILE A 50 -15.27 -4.19 7.15
N GLU A 51 -16.49 -4.69 7.27
CA GLU A 51 -17.69 -3.98 6.78
C GLU A 51 -17.88 -2.61 7.44
N ARG A 52 -17.67 -2.51 8.76
CA ARG A 52 -17.75 -1.25 9.49
C ARG A 52 -16.66 -0.27 9.06
N VAL A 53 -15.43 -0.74 8.91
CA VAL A 53 -14.32 0.09 8.43
C VAL A 53 -14.59 0.58 7.01
N VAL A 54 -15.01 -0.29 6.09
CA VAL A 54 -15.42 0.11 4.72
C VAL A 54 -16.55 1.15 4.74
N GLY A 55 -17.49 1.02 5.67
CA GLY A 55 -18.62 1.95 5.82
C GLY A 55 -18.26 3.35 6.35
N MET A 56 -17.05 3.57 6.87
CA MET A 56 -16.65 4.83 7.52
C MET A 56 -16.76 6.06 6.61
N VAL A 57 -16.52 5.92 5.31
CA VAL A 57 -16.67 7.03 4.34
C VAL A 57 -18.13 7.49 4.18
N GLY A 58 -19.10 6.65 4.52
CA GLY A 58 -20.53 6.96 4.49
C GLY A 58 -21.11 7.32 5.87
N ASP A 59 -20.33 7.18 6.94
CA ASP A 59 -20.76 7.51 8.30
C ASP A 59 -20.75 9.03 8.49
N ARG A 60 -21.93 9.64 8.48
CA ARG A 60 -22.11 11.09 8.60
C ARG A 60 -21.57 11.66 9.91
N ASP A 61 -21.68 10.92 11.01
CA ASP A 61 -21.16 11.38 12.30
C ASP A 61 -19.63 11.39 12.25
N LEU A 62 -19.01 10.25 11.91
CA LEU A 62 -17.56 10.16 11.79
C LEU A 62 -16.99 11.20 10.83
N VAL A 63 -17.58 11.35 9.64
CA VAL A 63 -17.18 12.36 8.65
C VAL A 63 -17.23 13.77 9.25
N ALA A 64 -18.31 14.13 9.95
CA ALA A 64 -18.40 15.44 10.60
C ALA A 64 -17.35 15.61 11.70
N ARG A 65 -17.05 14.57 12.49
CA ARG A 65 -16.01 14.60 13.52
C ARG A 65 -14.61 14.78 12.93
N VAL A 66 -14.31 14.13 11.80
CA VAL A 66 -13.04 14.26 11.07
C VAL A 66 -12.91 15.65 10.42
N GLN A 67 -13.98 16.16 9.82
CA GLN A 67 -14.01 17.50 9.21
C GLN A 67 -13.75 18.63 10.21
N ARG A 68 -14.23 18.52 11.45
CA ARG A 68 -13.94 19.50 12.51
C ARG A 68 -12.44 19.64 12.82
N ARG A 69 -11.63 18.64 12.45
CA ARG A 69 -10.16 18.65 12.59
C ARG A 69 -9.46 19.10 11.31
N GLY A 70 -10.20 19.59 10.31
CA GLY A 70 -9.66 19.98 9.00
C GLY A 70 -9.21 18.80 8.15
N LEU A 71 -9.64 17.58 8.48
CA LEU A 71 -9.28 16.35 7.77
C LEU A 71 -10.48 15.82 6.96
N ALA A 72 -10.23 14.83 6.11
CA ALA A 72 -11.23 14.10 5.33
C ALA A 72 -11.05 12.60 5.48
N VAL A 73 -12.15 11.85 5.41
CA VAL A 73 -12.15 10.38 5.26
C VAL A 73 -12.43 10.07 3.79
N VAL A 74 -11.52 9.36 3.12
CA VAL A 74 -11.62 9.04 1.68
C VAL A 74 -11.25 7.58 1.41
N ASN A 75 -11.85 6.98 0.38
CA ASN A 75 -11.44 5.65 -0.10
C ASN A 75 -10.21 5.71 -1.00
N VAL A 76 -9.97 6.85 -1.64
CA VAL A 76 -8.88 7.05 -2.58
C VAL A 76 -8.19 8.36 -2.24
N ALA A 77 -6.90 8.26 -1.92
CA ALA A 77 -6.02 9.39 -1.65
C ALA A 77 -5.34 9.81 -2.95
N TRP A 78 -5.36 11.11 -3.27
CA TRP A 78 -4.69 11.60 -4.47
C TRP A 78 -3.26 12.03 -4.11
N GLU A 79 -2.25 11.28 -4.54
CA GLU A 79 -0.83 11.43 -4.21
C GLU A 79 0.00 11.89 -5.42
N ASP A 80 -0.40 12.99 -6.04
CA ASP A 80 0.20 13.43 -7.30
C ASP A 80 1.54 14.12 -7.08
N THR A 81 2.46 13.92 -8.02
CA THR A 81 3.71 14.71 -8.10
C THR A 81 3.54 15.92 -9.03
N GLY A 82 2.55 15.87 -9.93
CA GLY A 82 2.28 16.90 -10.92
C GLY A 82 0.79 17.22 -11.05
N ARG A 83 0.14 17.79 -10.01
CA ARG A 83 -1.26 18.26 -10.09
C ARG A 83 -1.35 19.72 -10.53
N ALA A 84 -2.25 20.05 -11.45
CA ALA A 84 -2.38 21.42 -11.93
C ALA A 84 -3.11 22.31 -10.92
N GLN A 85 -2.63 23.54 -10.72
CA GLN A 85 -3.30 24.54 -9.88
C GLN A 85 -4.78 24.70 -10.30
N GLY A 86 -5.67 24.63 -9.32
CA GLY A 86 -7.13 24.72 -9.51
C GLY A 86 -7.76 23.48 -10.15
N SER A 87 -7.03 22.37 -10.30
CA SER A 87 -7.50 21.17 -11.00
C SER A 87 -7.34 19.91 -10.16
N ALA A 88 -8.23 18.93 -10.41
CA ALA A 88 -8.08 17.56 -9.94
C ALA A 88 -7.18 16.70 -10.86
N LEU A 89 -6.68 17.28 -11.95
CA LEU A 89 -5.88 16.60 -12.96
C LEU A 89 -4.50 17.24 -13.09
N GLY A 90 -3.57 16.50 -13.68
CA GLY A 90 -2.27 17.01 -14.07
C GLY A 90 -1.43 15.96 -14.82
N PRO A 91 -0.19 16.31 -15.19
CA PRO A 91 0.68 15.46 -16.00
C PRO A 91 1.33 14.28 -15.27
N ASN A 92 1.25 14.20 -13.94
CA ASN A 92 1.71 13.02 -13.19
C ASN A 92 0.84 12.82 -11.96
N ILE A 93 -0.19 11.97 -12.11
CA ILE A 93 -1.23 11.75 -11.10
C ILE A 93 -1.24 10.29 -10.65
N THR A 94 -1.31 10.10 -9.33
CA THR A 94 -1.30 8.79 -8.70
C THR A 94 -2.37 8.73 -7.63
N ASP A 95 -3.35 7.86 -7.82
CA ASP A 95 -4.27 7.49 -6.75
C ASP A 95 -3.67 6.38 -5.90
N LEU A 96 -3.88 6.46 -4.58
CA LEU A 96 -3.45 5.47 -3.60
C LEU A 96 -4.65 4.98 -2.79
N THR A 97 -4.75 3.67 -2.65
CA THR A 97 -5.69 3.00 -1.72
C THR A 97 -4.97 1.85 -1.02
N LEU A 98 -5.60 1.32 0.03
CA LEU A 98 -5.19 0.08 0.68
C LEU A 98 -6.23 -1.01 0.42
N GLN A 99 -5.79 -2.23 0.18
CA GLN A 99 -6.65 -3.40 0.04
C GLN A 99 -6.38 -4.41 1.14
N VAL A 100 -7.41 -4.77 1.91
CA VAL A 100 -7.38 -5.91 2.82
C VAL A 100 -7.89 -7.14 2.10
N ARG A 101 -7.19 -8.26 2.29
CA ARG A 101 -7.59 -9.57 1.79
C ARG A 101 -8.08 -10.45 2.93
N ARG A 102 -9.19 -11.13 2.69
CA ARG A 102 -9.77 -12.12 3.59
C ARG A 102 -10.06 -13.40 2.81
N PRO A 103 -9.74 -14.59 3.33
CA PRO A 103 -10.18 -15.85 2.73
C PRO A 103 -11.72 -15.91 2.63
N ASP A 104 -12.23 -16.25 1.44
CA ASP A 104 -13.66 -16.47 1.21
C ASP A 104 -13.86 -17.92 0.75
N PRO A 105 -14.62 -18.75 1.51
CA PRO A 105 -14.82 -20.16 1.15
C PRO A 105 -15.45 -20.41 -0.23
N ARG A 106 -16.13 -19.42 -0.81
CA ARG A 106 -16.84 -19.52 -2.10
C ARG A 106 -16.05 -18.88 -3.24
N ARG A 107 -15.27 -17.84 -2.97
CA ARG A 107 -14.58 -17.00 -3.97
C ARG A 107 -13.06 -17.06 -3.88
N GLY A 108 -12.51 -17.85 -2.96
CA GLY A 108 -11.08 -17.90 -2.64
C GLY A 108 -10.68 -16.72 -1.75
N TRP A 109 -10.86 -15.49 -2.25
CA TRP A 109 -10.53 -14.25 -1.54
C TRP A 109 -11.62 -13.19 -1.70
N GLN A 110 -11.84 -12.42 -0.65
CA GLN A 110 -12.60 -11.18 -0.65
C GLN A 110 -11.65 -10.01 -0.40
N THR A 111 -11.75 -8.99 -1.24
CA THR A 111 -10.95 -7.76 -1.14
C THR A 111 -11.83 -6.59 -0.73
N ALA A 112 -11.33 -5.74 0.16
CA ALA A 112 -12.00 -4.52 0.59
C ALA A 112 -11.04 -3.32 0.57
N LEU A 113 -11.52 -2.15 0.14
CA LEU A 113 -10.75 -0.90 0.17
C LEU A 113 -10.85 -0.28 1.57
N MET A 114 -9.71 0.06 2.17
CA MET A 114 -9.70 0.68 3.49
C MET A 114 -9.73 2.21 3.40
N PRO A 115 -10.58 2.88 4.20
CA PRO A 115 -10.67 4.32 4.24
C PRO A 115 -9.41 4.93 4.86
N VAL A 116 -9.10 6.13 4.39
CA VAL A 116 -7.94 6.90 4.82
C VAL A 116 -8.39 8.25 5.36
N ILE A 117 -7.86 8.62 6.52
CA ILE A 117 -7.92 9.98 7.07
C ILE A 117 -6.70 10.76 6.59
N ARG A 118 -6.95 11.89 5.92
CA ARG A 118 -5.88 12.79 5.44
C ARG A 118 -6.36 14.23 5.30
N GLN A 119 -5.45 15.13 4.95
CA GLN A 119 -5.82 16.45 4.42
C GLN A 119 -6.66 16.28 3.13
N PRO A 120 -7.69 17.12 2.88
CA PRO A 120 -8.60 16.95 1.76
C PRO A 120 -7.89 16.89 0.39
N ASN A 121 -8.33 15.97 -0.48
CA ASN A 121 -7.78 15.78 -1.83
C ASN A 121 -7.82 17.07 -2.68
N PHE A 122 -8.90 17.85 -2.58
CA PHE A 122 -9.06 19.12 -3.31
C PHE A 122 -8.15 20.25 -2.82
N THR A 123 -7.53 20.08 -1.66
CA THR A 123 -6.46 20.98 -1.21
C THR A 123 -5.09 20.37 -1.45
N ASP A 124 -4.91 19.06 -1.33
CA ASP A 124 -3.61 18.37 -1.36
C ASP A 124 -2.51 19.14 -0.62
N ARG A 125 -2.74 19.30 0.69
CA ARG A 125 -1.80 20.01 1.57
C ARG A 125 -0.54 19.17 1.77
N THR A 126 0.59 19.75 1.39
CA THR A 126 1.91 19.11 1.39
C THR A 126 2.93 19.98 2.11
N GLY A 127 3.97 19.34 2.65
CA GLY A 127 5.16 19.99 3.20
C GLY A 127 6.38 19.76 2.30
N ASP A 128 7.29 20.71 2.26
CA ASP A 128 8.61 20.56 1.64
C ASP A 128 9.62 20.28 2.75
N VAL A 129 10.08 19.04 2.83
CA VAL A 129 11.02 18.60 3.86
C VAL A 129 12.41 18.44 3.23
N PRO A 130 13.48 18.98 3.82
CA PRO A 130 14.84 18.82 3.31
C PRO A 130 15.18 17.34 3.08
N ALA A 131 15.70 17.03 1.89
CA ALA A 131 15.92 15.64 1.47
C ALA A 131 16.90 14.88 2.39
N GLY A 132 17.84 15.60 3.02
CA GLY A 132 18.78 15.05 4.00
C GLY A 132 18.14 14.53 5.30
N GLN A 133 16.84 14.78 5.53
CA GLN A 133 16.10 14.23 6.68
C GLN A 133 15.52 12.84 6.42
N PHE A 134 15.57 12.34 5.17
CA PHE A 134 14.96 11.06 4.81
C PHE A 134 15.97 9.93 4.83
N PHE A 135 15.69 8.95 5.68
CA PHE A 135 16.44 7.70 5.78
C PHE A 135 15.51 6.52 5.54
N VAL A 136 16.01 5.53 4.82
CA VAL A 136 15.28 4.29 4.50
C VAL A 136 16.05 3.08 4.99
N ARG A 137 15.33 2.01 5.30
CA ARG A 137 15.90 0.73 5.73
C ARG A 137 16.20 -0.13 4.51
N VAL A 138 17.43 -0.61 4.39
CA VAL A 138 17.89 -1.47 3.29
C VAL A 138 18.61 -2.70 3.84
N GLY A 139 18.82 -3.71 2.99
CA GLY A 139 19.39 -5.02 3.33
C GLY A 139 18.40 -6.15 3.04
N ASN A 140 17.10 -5.86 3.08
CA ASN A 140 16.03 -6.82 2.81
C ASN A 140 16.02 -7.31 1.35
N GLU A 141 16.58 -6.58 0.40
CA GLU A 141 16.61 -6.99 -1.00
C GLU A 141 17.41 -8.29 -1.24
N ARG A 142 18.38 -8.60 -0.37
CA ARG A 142 19.29 -9.76 -0.53
C ARG A 142 19.54 -10.55 0.77
N GLY A 143 18.75 -10.36 1.81
CA GLY A 143 18.94 -11.08 3.08
C GLY A 143 20.07 -10.55 3.95
N GLY A 144 20.49 -9.32 3.72
CA GLY A 144 21.51 -8.65 4.52
C GLY A 144 20.95 -8.08 5.83
N PRO A 145 21.85 -7.73 6.78
CA PRO A 145 21.45 -7.02 7.99
C PRO A 145 20.86 -5.64 7.64
N LEU A 146 19.77 -5.27 8.33
CA LEU A 146 19.11 -4.00 8.09
C LEU A 146 19.99 -2.83 8.52
N ARG A 147 20.06 -1.82 7.66
CA ARG A 147 20.75 -0.56 7.94
C ARG A 147 19.95 0.63 7.44
N SER A 148 20.11 1.76 8.10
CA SER A 148 19.54 3.03 7.65
C SER A 148 20.51 3.73 6.71
N VAL A 149 20.03 4.15 5.54
CA VAL A 149 20.79 4.93 4.56
C VAL A 149 19.97 6.13 4.10
N PRO A 150 20.60 7.25 3.70
CA PRO A 150 19.89 8.37 3.08
C PRO A 150 19.09 7.93 1.86
N LEU A 151 17.86 8.42 1.70
CA LEU A 151 17.02 8.08 0.54
C LEU A 151 17.70 8.43 -0.79
N LEU A 152 18.37 9.59 -0.87
CA LEU A 152 19.05 10.01 -2.09
C LEU A 152 20.24 9.11 -2.46
N ASP A 153 20.88 8.44 -1.49
CA ASP A 153 21.94 7.48 -1.79
C ASP A 153 21.38 6.20 -2.41
N VAL A 154 20.14 5.82 -2.06
CA VAL A 154 19.43 4.72 -2.73
C VAL A 154 19.10 5.10 -4.16
N LEU A 155 18.62 6.32 -4.39
CA LEU A 155 18.24 6.79 -5.73
C LEU A 155 19.44 7.03 -6.64
N ARG A 156 20.61 7.37 -6.10
CA ARG A 156 21.85 7.59 -6.88
C ARG A 156 22.43 6.30 -7.46
N ASP A 157 22.20 5.17 -6.80
CA ASP A 157 22.65 3.85 -7.27
C ASP A 157 21.56 2.79 -7.05
N LEU A 158 20.43 2.95 -7.75
CA LEU A 158 19.24 2.12 -7.52
C LEU A 158 19.52 0.61 -7.64
N ARG A 159 20.39 0.21 -8.57
CA ARG A 159 20.73 -1.20 -8.82
C ARG A 159 21.50 -1.85 -7.67
N ALA A 160 22.27 -1.08 -6.89
CA ALA A 160 22.94 -1.60 -5.71
C ALA A 160 21.94 -2.10 -4.64
N TRP A 161 20.72 -1.58 -4.65
CA TRP A 161 19.66 -1.85 -3.67
C TRP A 161 18.51 -2.70 -4.21
N ALA A 162 18.68 -3.27 -5.41
CA ALA A 162 17.71 -4.18 -6.01
C ALA A 162 18.11 -5.66 -5.81
N SER A 163 17.11 -6.52 -5.66
CA SER A 163 17.27 -7.98 -5.66
C SER A 163 17.51 -8.52 -7.07
N ALA A 164 16.86 -7.93 -8.09
CA ALA A 164 17.10 -8.21 -9.51
C ALA A 164 17.57 -6.93 -10.24
N PRO A 165 18.85 -6.50 -10.09
CA PRO A 165 19.35 -5.26 -10.68
C PRO A 165 19.24 -5.22 -12.21
N ASP A 166 19.36 -6.37 -12.87
CA ASP A 166 19.24 -6.47 -14.34
C ASP A 166 17.81 -6.23 -14.84
N SER A 167 16.80 -6.28 -13.95
CA SER A 167 15.43 -5.89 -14.28
C SER A 167 15.26 -4.38 -14.44
N LEU A 168 16.20 -3.57 -13.92
CA LEU A 168 16.16 -2.12 -13.95
C LEU A 168 17.03 -1.59 -15.10
N GLN A 169 16.43 -1.42 -16.28
CA GLN A 169 17.11 -0.88 -17.45
C GLN A 169 17.17 0.66 -17.42
N GLY A 170 18.08 1.28 -18.17
CA GLY A 170 18.20 2.74 -18.26
C GLY A 170 19.19 3.34 -17.26
N GLU A 171 18.88 4.53 -16.75
CA GLU A 171 19.70 5.25 -15.77
C GLU A 171 19.77 4.50 -14.43
N THR A 172 20.91 4.61 -13.76
CA THR A 172 21.11 4.08 -12.41
C THR A 172 20.89 5.16 -11.35
N ASP A 173 21.26 6.41 -11.67
CA ASP A 173 21.07 7.59 -10.84
C ASP A 173 19.74 8.25 -11.21
N LEU A 174 18.80 8.25 -10.28
CA LEU A 174 17.50 8.88 -10.41
C LEU A 174 17.36 10.15 -9.54
N THR A 175 18.48 10.79 -9.21
CA THR A 175 18.51 12.08 -8.51
C THR A 175 18.67 13.24 -9.50
N ASP A 176 18.25 14.43 -9.09
CA ASP A 176 18.47 15.68 -9.83
C ASP A 176 18.87 16.81 -8.88
N ALA A 177 19.53 17.86 -9.40
CA ALA A 177 19.93 19.03 -8.63
C ALA A 177 18.76 19.71 -7.90
N ARG A 178 17.53 19.55 -8.40
CA ARG A 178 16.33 20.09 -7.75
C ARG A 178 15.94 19.38 -6.46
N ASP A 179 16.39 18.15 -6.21
CA ASP A 179 15.93 17.27 -5.12
C ASP A 179 16.51 17.70 -3.75
N THR A 180 16.54 19.01 -3.48
CA THR A 180 16.93 19.61 -2.20
C THR A 180 15.89 19.36 -1.12
N HIS A 181 14.61 19.29 -1.52
CA HIS A 181 13.46 18.99 -0.68
C HIS A 181 12.59 17.93 -1.35
N LEU A 182 11.91 17.12 -0.54
CA LEU A 182 10.92 16.17 -0.99
C LEU A 182 9.52 16.71 -0.69
N LEU A 183 8.58 16.41 -1.58
CA LEU A 183 7.16 16.78 -1.42
C LEU A 183 6.48 15.76 -0.49
N VAL A 184 6.04 16.17 0.68
CA VAL A 184 5.54 15.25 1.72
C VAL A 184 4.06 15.44 1.98
N ALA A 185 3.35 14.34 2.10
CA ALA A 185 2.00 14.29 2.66
C ALA A 185 1.91 13.21 3.74
N ALA A 186 0.99 13.40 4.69
CA ALA A 186 0.73 12.44 5.76
C ALA A 186 -0.74 11.99 5.75
N GLN A 187 -0.95 10.72 6.04
CA GLN A 187 -2.28 10.12 6.13
C GLN A 187 -2.31 8.96 7.14
N ALA A 188 -3.50 8.58 7.57
CA ALA A 188 -3.71 7.43 8.45
C ALA A 188 -4.81 6.52 7.91
N VAL A 189 -4.57 5.21 7.91
CA VAL A 189 -5.54 4.21 7.46
C VAL A 189 -6.09 3.45 8.65
N PHE A 190 -7.41 3.24 8.68
CA PHE A 190 -8.00 2.28 9.60
C PHE A 190 -7.86 0.88 8.99
N LEU A 191 -7.18 0.00 9.73
CA LEU A 191 -6.96 -1.37 9.32
C LEU A 191 -7.74 -2.30 10.26
N PRO A 192 -8.75 -3.04 9.76
CA PRO A 192 -9.39 -4.07 10.54
C PRO A 192 -8.35 -5.16 10.82
N VAL A 193 -8.06 -5.39 12.10
CA VAL A 193 -7.17 -6.46 12.57
C VAL A 193 -7.98 -7.30 13.56
N PRO A 194 -8.02 -8.64 13.39
CA PRO A 194 -8.73 -9.49 14.34
C PRO A 194 -8.19 -9.30 15.76
N ARG A 195 -9.00 -9.62 16.78
CA ARG A 195 -8.58 -9.52 18.20
C ARG A 195 -7.37 -10.39 18.54
N ARG A 196 -7.08 -11.39 17.71
CA ARG A 196 -5.92 -12.26 17.77
C ARG A 196 -5.53 -12.62 16.34
N GLY A 197 -4.23 -12.55 16.05
CA GLY A 197 -3.68 -12.82 14.72
C GLY A 197 -3.39 -11.54 13.96
N GLU A 198 -3.31 -11.65 12.65
CA GLU A 198 -2.87 -10.58 11.76
C GLU A 198 -3.87 -10.32 10.63
N ALA A 199 -3.86 -9.10 10.11
CA ALA A 199 -4.51 -8.76 8.85
C ALA A 199 -3.49 -8.75 7.72
N THR A 200 -3.86 -9.29 6.56
CA THR A 200 -3.05 -9.22 5.35
C THR A 200 -3.57 -8.12 4.44
N PHE A 201 -2.67 -7.30 3.91
CA PHE A 201 -3.03 -6.18 3.05
C PHE A 201 -1.96 -5.85 2.00
N ASN A 202 -2.36 -5.07 0.99
CA ASN A 202 -1.46 -4.49 0.00
C ASN A 202 -1.86 -3.04 -0.30
N PRO A 203 -0.92 -2.09 -0.30
CA PRO A 203 -1.13 -0.79 -0.94
C PRO A 203 -1.36 -1.00 -2.43
N VAL A 204 -2.23 -0.19 -3.03
CA VAL A 204 -2.51 -0.21 -4.47
C VAL A 204 -2.39 1.20 -5.00
N VAL A 205 -1.60 1.34 -6.05
CA VAL A 205 -1.42 2.60 -6.76
C VAL A 205 -2.06 2.55 -8.14
N PHE A 206 -2.62 3.67 -8.58
CA PHE A 206 -3.11 3.88 -9.94
C PHE A 206 -2.42 5.12 -10.49
N ASN A 207 -1.34 4.93 -11.25
CA ASN A 207 -0.69 6.04 -11.92
C ASN A 207 -1.23 6.17 -13.34
N TYR A 208 -1.90 7.27 -13.67
CA TYR A 208 -2.67 7.36 -14.92
C TYR A 208 -1.78 7.55 -16.17
N GLN A 209 -0.50 7.86 -15.98
CA GLN A 209 0.48 8.01 -17.05
C GLN A 209 1.32 6.74 -17.30
N SER A 210 1.37 5.83 -16.33
CA SER A 210 2.04 4.54 -16.44
C SER A 210 1.26 3.57 -17.33
N ALA A 211 2.00 2.90 -18.22
CA ALA A 211 1.50 1.81 -19.06
C ALA A 211 2.64 0.82 -19.33
N PRO A 212 2.34 -0.42 -19.79
CA PRO A 212 3.37 -1.39 -20.18
C PRO A 212 4.39 -0.82 -21.18
N GLY A 213 5.66 -0.95 -20.87
CA GLY A 213 6.78 -0.41 -21.65
C GLY A 213 6.92 1.11 -21.61
N SER A 214 6.16 1.80 -20.76
CA SER A 214 6.16 3.26 -20.59
C SER A 214 5.71 3.66 -19.16
N PRO A 215 6.47 3.28 -18.12
CA PRO A 215 6.19 3.69 -16.75
C PRO A 215 6.43 5.18 -16.56
N ALA A 216 5.57 5.86 -15.80
CA ALA A 216 5.71 7.27 -15.44
C ALA A 216 6.17 7.48 -13.99
N VAL A 217 6.23 6.41 -13.20
CA VAL A 217 6.67 6.47 -11.81
C VAL A 217 7.35 5.16 -11.39
N LEU A 218 8.42 5.29 -10.61
CA LEU A 218 8.98 4.25 -9.78
C LEU A 218 8.60 4.50 -8.33
N THR A 219 8.32 3.45 -7.58
CA THR A 219 7.95 3.53 -6.17
C THR A 219 8.98 2.85 -5.28
N LEU A 220 9.17 3.39 -4.08
CA LEU A 220 9.83 2.71 -2.97
C LEU A 220 8.84 2.63 -1.81
N LEU A 221 8.51 1.41 -1.38
CA LEU A 221 7.77 1.18 -0.14
C LEU A 221 8.76 0.93 0.98
N VAL A 222 8.74 1.77 2.01
CA VAL A 222 9.67 1.72 3.14
C VAL A 222 8.91 1.39 4.42
N THR A 223 9.37 0.36 5.14
CA THR A 223 8.86 -0.04 6.45
C THR A 223 10.01 -0.24 7.43
N ARG A 224 9.70 -0.63 8.67
CA ARG A 224 10.71 -1.04 9.65
C ARG A 224 11.54 -2.25 9.19
N GLU A 225 11.01 -3.07 8.27
CA GLU A 225 11.62 -4.33 7.82
C GLU A 225 12.47 -4.17 6.56
N GLY A 226 12.42 -3.00 5.91
CA GLY A 226 13.21 -2.75 4.71
C GLY A 226 12.52 -1.85 3.69
N THR A 227 13.05 -1.87 2.47
CA THR A 227 12.57 -1.08 1.33
C THR A 227 12.30 -1.98 0.12
N SER A 228 11.18 -1.75 -0.55
CA SER A 228 10.77 -2.50 -1.75
C SER A 228 10.64 -1.55 -2.93
N ILE A 229 11.48 -1.74 -3.96
CA ILE A 229 11.51 -0.91 -5.18
C ILE A 229 10.55 -1.51 -6.20
N LYS A 230 9.70 -0.72 -6.85
CA LYS A 230 8.80 -1.22 -7.90
C LYS A 230 8.51 -0.16 -8.95
N VAL A 231 8.78 -0.50 -10.22
CA VAL A 231 8.34 0.29 -11.38
C VAL A 231 6.84 0.03 -11.62
N ILE A 232 6.08 1.10 -11.88
CA ILE A 232 4.63 1.01 -12.07
C ILE A 232 4.28 0.97 -13.56
N GLU A 233 3.65 -0.11 -14.01
CA GLU A 233 3.13 -0.27 -15.38
C GLU A 233 1.61 -0.46 -15.44
N ASN A 234 0.93 -0.58 -14.29
CA ASN A 234 -0.51 -0.89 -14.18
C ASN A 234 -0.91 -2.18 -14.89
N ALA A 235 0.00 -3.15 -14.97
CA ALA A 235 -0.20 -4.42 -15.64
C ALA A 235 0.66 -5.52 -15.02
N GLY A 236 0.44 -6.74 -15.47
CA GLY A 236 1.22 -7.90 -15.07
C GLY A 236 0.62 -8.64 -13.88
N GLU A 237 1.45 -9.44 -13.22
CA GLU A 237 1.05 -10.36 -12.14
C GLU A 237 0.60 -9.67 -10.85
N ASP A 238 0.88 -8.37 -10.73
CA ASP A 238 0.51 -7.54 -9.57
C ASP A 238 -0.68 -6.61 -9.91
N SER A 239 -1.46 -6.91 -10.96
CA SER A 239 -2.61 -6.10 -11.34
C SER A 239 -3.74 -6.19 -10.31
N ALA A 240 -4.19 -5.03 -9.84
CA ALA A 240 -5.33 -4.87 -8.95
C ALA A 240 -6.62 -4.61 -9.73
N PHE A 241 -7.76 -4.65 -9.04
CA PHE A 241 -9.04 -4.18 -9.58
C PHE A 241 -8.93 -2.75 -10.14
N GLY A 242 -9.52 -2.50 -11.31
CA GLY A 242 -9.62 -1.15 -11.89
C GLY A 242 -8.33 -0.62 -12.54
N HIS A 243 -7.45 -1.50 -13.03
CA HIS A 243 -6.16 -1.15 -13.65
C HIS A 243 -5.14 -0.51 -12.68
N GLY A 244 -5.21 -0.83 -11.39
CA GLY A 244 -4.18 -0.48 -10.42
C GLY A 244 -3.07 -1.53 -10.36
N GLN A 245 -2.01 -1.22 -9.61
CA GLN A 245 -0.93 -2.13 -9.30
C GLN A 245 -0.84 -2.33 -7.78
N GLU A 246 -1.04 -3.58 -7.34
CA GLU A 246 -0.74 -4.00 -5.96
C GLU A 246 0.77 -3.88 -5.73
N LEU A 247 1.13 -3.36 -4.56
CA LEU A 247 2.51 -3.27 -4.13
C LEU A 247 2.78 -4.30 -3.04
N TYR A 248 3.95 -4.93 -3.13
CA TYR A 248 4.37 -6.03 -2.28
C TYR A 248 5.66 -5.68 -1.54
N PHE A 249 5.93 -6.37 -0.44
CA PHE A 249 7.22 -6.31 0.23
C PHE A 249 8.23 -7.26 -0.44
N ASN A 250 9.46 -6.80 -0.62
CA ASN A 250 10.59 -7.58 -1.12
C ASN A 250 11.31 -8.30 0.04
N ASP A 251 10.98 -9.56 0.22
CA ASP A 251 11.69 -10.48 1.11
C ASP A 251 12.76 -11.26 0.32
N HIS A 252 13.94 -10.65 0.20
CA HIS A 252 15.14 -11.27 -0.35
C HIS A 252 14.93 -11.79 -1.79
N GLY A 253 14.30 -10.97 -2.63
CA GLY A 253 13.93 -11.33 -4.01
C GLY A 253 12.63 -12.11 -4.13
N ASN A 254 11.82 -12.18 -3.06
CA ASN A 254 10.48 -12.78 -3.09
C ASN A 254 9.42 -11.76 -2.70
N ARG A 255 8.30 -11.77 -3.41
CA ARG A 255 7.16 -10.92 -3.07
C ARG A 255 6.37 -11.51 -1.91
N THR A 256 5.97 -10.65 -1.00
CA THR A 256 5.17 -10.99 0.18
C THR A 256 4.11 -9.91 0.37
N ALA A 257 2.89 -10.30 0.76
CA ALA A 257 1.89 -9.33 1.17
C ALA A 257 2.29 -8.71 2.52
N PHE A 258 1.83 -7.49 2.79
CA PHE A 258 2.07 -6.88 4.10
C PHE A 258 1.14 -7.49 5.14
N THR A 259 1.61 -7.53 6.38
CA THR A 259 0.80 -7.94 7.53
C THR A 259 0.75 -6.84 8.58
N ALA A 260 -0.30 -6.87 9.39
CA ALA A 260 -0.42 -6.02 10.56
C ALA A 260 -0.96 -6.80 11.74
N GLU A 261 -0.31 -6.61 12.88
CA GLU A 261 -0.77 -7.08 14.18
C GLU A 261 -1.17 -5.90 15.07
N ARG A 262 -1.95 -6.17 16.11
CA ARG A 262 -2.23 -5.17 17.15
C ARG A 262 -1.00 -4.98 18.03
N LEU A 263 -0.66 -3.74 18.38
CA LEU A 263 0.48 -3.48 19.26
C LEU A 263 0.34 -4.15 20.64
N SER A 264 -0.88 -4.23 21.18
CA SER A 264 -1.16 -5.01 22.40
C SER A 264 -0.67 -6.46 22.32
N ASP A 265 -0.96 -7.13 21.21
CA ASP A 265 -0.70 -8.56 21.03
C ASP A 265 0.80 -8.81 20.83
N VAL A 266 1.47 -7.90 20.11
CA VAL A 266 2.93 -7.92 19.94
C VAL A 266 3.64 -7.71 21.28
N ARG A 267 3.18 -6.76 22.10
CA ARG A 267 3.73 -6.50 23.44
C ARG A 267 3.56 -7.71 24.34
N GLU A 268 2.36 -8.27 24.42
CA GLU A 268 2.08 -9.46 25.23
C GLU A 268 3.00 -10.62 24.82
N ARG A 269 3.17 -10.86 23.51
CA ARG A 269 4.07 -11.90 23.00
C ARG A 269 5.52 -11.67 23.40
N ILE A 270 6.03 -10.45 23.25
CA ILE A 270 7.42 -10.09 23.60
C ILE A 270 7.65 -10.17 25.11
N GLU A 271 6.66 -9.78 25.92
CA GLU A 271 6.73 -9.89 27.38
C GLU A 271 6.72 -11.35 27.84
N ALA A 272 5.87 -12.19 27.24
CA ALA A 272 5.78 -13.63 27.55
C ALA A 272 7.11 -14.38 27.32
N GLN A 273 7.94 -13.92 26.38
CA GLN A 273 9.29 -14.45 26.18
C GLN A 273 10.37 -13.74 27.02
N GLY A 274 10.01 -12.89 27.98
CA GLY A 274 10.96 -12.19 28.86
C GLY A 274 11.60 -10.95 28.26
N GLY A 275 10.94 -10.29 27.31
CA GLY A 275 11.39 -9.06 26.68
C GLY A 275 11.94 -9.23 25.25
N PRO A 276 12.39 -8.14 24.60
CA PRO A 276 12.86 -8.17 23.21
C PRO A 276 14.19 -8.91 23.10
N ARG A 277 14.21 -10.01 22.32
CA ARG A 277 15.37 -10.87 22.12
C ARG A 277 16.08 -10.63 20.78
N SER A 278 15.36 -10.07 19.81
CA SER A 278 15.86 -9.79 18.46
C SER A 278 15.83 -8.29 18.12
N GLU A 279 16.51 -7.89 17.04
CA GLU A 279 16.30 -6.55 16.46
C GLU A 279 14.86 -6.38 15.95
N GLY A 280 14.26 -7.45 15.42
CA GLY A 280 12.84 -7.49 15.04
C GLY A 280 11.93 -7.06 16.18
N ASP A 281 12.08 -7.67 17.36
CA ASP A 281 11.29 -7.36 18.56
C ASP A 281 11.46 -5.90 18.98
N ARG A 282 12.70 -5.38 18.96
CA ARG A 282 12.98 -3.98 19.30
C ARG A 282 12.33 -3.03 18.30
N SER A 283 12.42 -3.34 17.01
CA SER A 283 11.84 -2.53 15.94
C SER A 283 10.30 -2.55 15.95
N ALA A 284 9.69 -3.68 16.35
CA ALA A 284 8.24 -3.83 16.48
C ALA A 284 7.65 -2.99 17.63
N LEU A 285 8.46 -2.69 18.65
CA LEU A 285 8.09 -1.81 19.77
C LEU A 285 8.55 -0.36 19.59
N ALA A 286 9.33 -0.07 18.54
CA ALA A 286 9.88 1.25 18.28
C ALA A 286 8.85 2.19 17.66
N ARG A 287 9.13 3.50 17.73
CA ARG A 287 8.38 4.50 16.97
C ARG A 287 8.52 4.21 15.47
N GLY A 288 7.40 4.30 14.75
CA GLY A 288 7.35 4.01 13.31
C GLY A 288 7.07 2.54 12.98
N ALA A 289 6.82 1.67 13.96
CA ALA A 289 6.37 0.30 13.70
C ALA A 289 5.00 0.24 12.98
N ASP A 290 4.19 1.29 13.14
CA ASP A 290 2.89 1.48 12.49
C ASP A 290 2.96 2.27 11.18
N MET A 291 4.15 2.51 10.65
CA MET A 291 4.38 3.44 9.54
C MET A 291 4.88 2.73 8.29
N LEU A 292 4.32 3.11 7.15
CA LEU A 292 4.85 2.85 5.82
C LEU A 292 5.06 4.18 5.09
N MET A 293 6.18 4.33 4.39
CA MET A 293 6.38 5.45 3.46
C MET A 293 6.29 4.96 2.02
N LEU A 294 5.44 5.59 1.22
CA LEU A 294 5.45 5.44 -0.24
C LEU A 294 6.22 6.62 -0.85
N VAL A 295 7.39 6.33 -1.38
CA VAL A 295 8.18 7.27 -2.18
C VAL A 295 7.83 7.08 -3.64
N GLN A 296 7.49 8.15 -4.34
CA GLN A 296 7.22 8.18 -5.77
C GLN A 296 8.29 9.00 -6.47
N VAL A 297 9.00 8.36 -7.39
CA VAL A 297 10.06 8.95 -8.23
C VAL A 297 9.52 9.08 -9.64
N PRO A 298 9.21 10.30 -10.12
CA PRO A 298 8.69 10.53 -11.46
C PRO A 298 9.70 10.14 -12.54
N LEU A 299 9.22 9.42 -13.55
CA LEU A 299 9.98 8.94 -14.70
C LEU A 299 9.45 9.55 -16.00
N LYS A 300 10.34 9.72 -16.99
CA LYS A 300 9.92 10.10 -18.33
C LYS A 300 9.16 8.94 -18.96
N HIS A 301 7.98 9.24 -19.50
CA HIS A 301 7.12 8.27 -20.16
C HIS A 301 6.80 8.70 -21.59
N ARG A 302 6.36 7.75 -22.44
CA ARG A 302 6.08 7.96 -23.87
C ARG A 302 4.66 8.46 -24.14
N ASP A 303 4.03 9.11 -23.17
CA ASP A 303 2.62 9.53 -23.23
C ASP A 303 1.64 8.41 -23.63
N ARG A 304 1.95 7.15 -23.26
CA ARG A 304 1.09 5.98 -23.53
C ARG A 304 0.01 5.74 -22.46
N GLY A 305 -0.04 6.58 -21.43
CA GLY A 305 -1.01 6.49 -20.34
C GLY A 305 -2.44 6.79 -20.79
N VAL A 306 -3.40 6.40 -19.96
CA VAL A 306 -4.83 6.50 -20.28
C VAL A 306 -5.34 7.89 -19.90
N LEU A 307 -4.98 8.89 -20.71
CA LEU A 307 -5.62 10.21 -20.69
C LEU A 307 -6.11 10.68 -22.08
N PRO A 308 -6.91 9.88 -22.83
CA PRO A 308 -7.83 10.43 -23.81
C PRO A 308 -9.28 10.18 -23.39
N GLY A 309 -9.95 11.22 -22.87
CA GLY A 309 -11.38 11.20 -22.51
C GLY A 309 -11.68 10.34 -21.28
N LEU A 310 -11.85 11.00 -20.12
CA LEU A 310 -12.29 10.46 -18.83
C LEU A 310 -12.78 9.00 -18.89
N PRO A 311 -12.06 8.04 -18.27
CA PRO A 311 -12.74 6.85 -17.81
C PRO A 311 -13.85 7.33 -16.88
N VAL A 312 -15.06 6.85 -17.14
CA VAL A 312 -16.23 7.00 -16.26
C VAL A 312 -15.73 6.87 -14.82
N PRO A 313 -16.06 7.80 -13.90
CA PRO A 313 -15.58 7.71 -12.53
C PRO A 313 -15.79 6.27 -12.09
N MET A 314 -14.71 5.63 -11.63
CA MET A 314 -14.75 4.33 -10.93
C MET A 314 -16.01 4.39 -10.09
N ALA A 315 -17.07 3.71 -10.56
CA ALA A 315 -18.38 3.89 -9.99
C ALA A 315 -18.19 3.63 -8.51
N ALA A 316 -18.47 4.63 -7.67
CA ALA A 316 -18.34 4.49 -6.24
C ALA A 316 -18.97 3.15 -5.91
N MET A 317 -18.13 2.17 -5.57
CA MET A 317 -18.58 0.82 -5.30
C MET A 317 -19.70 1.01 -4.29
N PRO A 318 -20.93 0.56 -4.60
CA PRO A 318 -22.08 0.95 -3.82
C PRO A 318 -21.76 0.64 -2.37
N ALA A 319 -21.63 1.70 -1.56
CA ALA A 319 -21.41 1.54 -0.15
C ALA A 319 -22.54 0.63 0.34
N PRO A 320 -22.23 -0.48 1.05
CA PRO A 320 -23.28 -1.34 1.56
C PRO A 320 -24.30 -0.46 2.30
N ALA A 321 -25.58 -0.66 2.00
CA ALA A 321 -26.65 0.09 2.64
C ALA A 321 -26.44 0.03 4.17
N PRO A 322 -26.55 1.16 4.89
CA PRO A 322 -26.29 1.16 6.32
C PRO A 322 -27.25 0.15 6.96
N SER A 323 -26.70 -0.96 7.47
CA SER A 323 -27.50 -1.84 8.29
C SER A 323 -27.79 -1.06 9.57
N SER A 324 -29.07 -0.85 9.86
CA SER A 324 -29.52 -0.31 11.14
C SER A 324 -29.35 -1.39 12.22
N ALA A 325 -28.13 -1.89 12.39
CA ALA A 325 -27.77 -2.60 13.60
C ALA A 325 -27.69 -1.53 14.68
N ALA A 326 -28.60 -1.61 15.67
CA ALA A 326 -28.51 -0.80 16.86
C ALA A 326 -27.06 -0.81 17.34
N ALA A 327 -26.41 0.36 17.31
CA ALA A 327 -25.05 0.51 17.78
C ALA A 327 -25.09 0.21 19.29
N GLU A 328 -24.79 -1.04 19.63
CA GLU A 328 -24.25 -1.36 20.94
C GLU A 328 -23.17 -0.30 21.20
N ARG A 329 -23.19 0.34 22.38
CA ARG A 329 -22.18 1.32 22.80
C ARG A 329 -20.84 0.59 23.02
N ALA A 330 -20.32 -0.03 21.99
CA ALA A 330 -19.02 -0.64 21.94
C ALA A 330 -18.00 0.49 22.09
N ARG A 331 -17.02 0.28 22.96
CA ARG A 331 -15.91 1.22 23.14
C ARG A 331 -14.97 1.09 21.94
N SER A 332 -14.40 2.21 21.52
CA SER A 332 -13.29 2.17 20.56
C SER A 332 -12.18 1.28 21.09
N ASP A 333 -11.59 0.52 20.20
CA ASP A 333 -10.40 -0.28 20.43
C ASP A 333 -9.27 0.10 19.46
N VAL A 334 -9.32 1.30 18.90
CA VAL A 334 -8.29 1.76 17.96
C VAL A 334 -6.94 1.83 18.66
N GLU A 335 -5.92 1.25 18.05
CA GLU A 335 -4.54 1.34 18.50
C GLU A 335 -3.55 1.37 17.33
N GLN A 336 -2.24 1.47 17.63
CA GLN A 336 -1.21 1.34 16.62
C GLN A 336 -1.14 -0.09 16.09
N ALA A 337 -1.01 -0.24 14.78
CA ALA A 337 -0.64 -1.52 14.18
C ALA A 337 0.88 -1.74 14.28
N VAL A 338 1.33 -2.98 14.22
CA VAL A 338 2.73 -3.33 13.98
C VAL A 338 2.81 -3.97 12.62
N LEU A 339 3.51 -3.32 11.69
CA LEU A 339 3.66 -3.80 10.33
C LEU A 339 4.70 -4.92 10.23
N GLY A 340 4.40 -5.89 9.39
CA GLY A 340 5.26 -7.00 9.01
C GLY A 340 5.03 -7.41 7.56
N HIS A 341 5.49 -8.60 7.20
CA HIS A 341 5.19 -9.24 5.92
C HIS A 341 4.81 -10.71 6.11
N GLY A 342 4.02 -11.20 5.16
CA GLY A 342 3.49 -12.55 5.14
C GLY A 342 4.39 -13.55 4.41
N PRO A 343 3.86 -14.74 4.07
CA PRO A 343 4.62 -15.77 3.37
C PRO A 343 5.03 -15.35 1.95
N ARG A 344 6.11 -15.97 1.45
CA ARG A 344 6.63 -15.77 0.08
C ARG A 344 5.63 -16.28 -0.97
N LEU A 345 5.25 -15.40 -1.89
CA LEU A 345 4.27 -15.66 -2.96
C LEU A 345 4.92 -15.85 -4.34
N GLY A 346 6.25 -15.92 -4.39
CA GLY A 346 7.04 -16.08 -5.61
C GLY A 346 8.10 -14.97 -5.78
N PRO A 347 8.79 -14.94 -6.93
CA PRO A 347 9.83 -13.96 -7.19
C PRO A 347 9.33 -12.52 -7.11
N TYR A 348 10.16 -11.63 -6.59
CA TYR A 348 9.94 -10.19 -6.63
C TYR A 348 10.60 -9.63 -7.90
N ARG A 349 9.89 -8.78 -8.64
CA ARG A 349 10.42 -8.07 -9.81
C ARG A 349 10.35 -6.57 -9.58
N GLU A 350 11.50 -5.92 -9.38
CA GLU A 350 11.58 -4.45 -9.23
C GLU A 350 11.22 -3.74 -10.53
N GLY A 351 11.85 -4.16 -11.63
CA GLY A 351 11.82 -3.47 -12.90
C GLY A 351 11.06 -4.21 -13.99
N VAL A 352 11.09 -3.59 -15.16
CA VAL A 352 10.37 -3.96 -16.38
C VAL A 352 11.31 -3.75 -17.56
N GLU A 353 10.91 -4.15 -18.78
CA GLU A 353 11.77 -4.00 -19.96
C GLU A 353 12.00 -2.52 -20.37
N ALA A 354 11.27 -1.57 -19.80
CA ALA A 354 11.42 -0.15 -20.09
C ALA A 354 12.73 0.42 -19.52
N ARG A 355 13.39 1.28 -20.29
CA ARG A 355 14.55 2.07 -19.83
C ARG A 355 14.07 3.22 -18.97
N LEU A 356 14.50 3.24 -17.72
CA LEU A 356 14.18 4.27 -16.74
C LEU A 356 15.01 5.53 -17.02
N GLU A 357 14.36 6.68 -16.90
CA GLU A 357 14.98 8.00 -16.97
C GLU A 357 14.20 8.92 -16.01
N ARG A 358 14.89 9.62 -15.11
CA ARG A 358 14.27 10.54 -14.14
C ARG A 358 13.57 11.69 -14.87
N ASP A 359 12.36 12.07 -14.44
CA ASP A 359 11.67 13.27 -14.95
C ASP A 359 11.77 14.46 -13.99
N PRO A 360 12.84 15.29 -14.09
CA PRO A 360 13.08 16.37 -13.16
C PRO A 360 12.06 17.51 -13.25
N ARG A 361 11.04 17.45 -14.12
CA ARG A 361 9.92 18.41 -14.09
C ARG A 361 9.07 18.23 -12.82
N PHE A 362 9.03 17.03 -12.25
CA PHE A 362 8.25 16.71 -11.05
C PHE A 362 9.13 16.40 -9.84
N PRO A 363 8.74 16.84 -8.63
CA PRO A 363 9.45 16.49 -7.40
C PRO A 363 9.27 15.01 -7.08
N ILE A 364 10.18 14.47 -6.27
CA ILE A 364 9.94 13.20 -5.59
C ILE A 364 8.90 13.43 -4.48
N ARG A 365 7.86 12.60 -4.43
CA ARG A 365 6.81 12.66 -3.39
C ARG A 365 6.99 11.56 -2.36
N VAL A 366 6.87 11.89 -1.09
CA VAL A 366 6.84 10.94 0.03
C VAL A 366 5.48 11.01 0.70
N THR A 367 4.78 9.89 0.74
CA THR A 367 3.52 9.76 1.48
C THR A 367 3.77 8.94 2.74
N VAL A 368 3.67 9.57 3.90
CA VAL A 368 3.77 8.90 5.20
C VAL A 368 2.39 8.38 5.59
N GLN A 369 2.23 7.06 5.68
CA GLN A 369 0.98 6.43 6.05
C GLN A 369 1.11 5.72 7.40
N PHE A 370 0.29 6.14 8.36
CA PHE A 370 0.15 5.50 9.67
C PHE A 370 -0.98 4.47 9.65
N TYR A 371 -0.78 3.33 10.31
CA TYR A 371 -1.74 2.23 10.35
C TYR A 371 -2.37 2.12 11.73
N LYS A 372 -3.69 2.27 11.78
CA LYS A 372 -4.48 2.22 13.02
C LYS A 372 -5.32 0.95 13.04
N ALA A 373 -4.92 0.00 13.88
CA ALA A 373 -5.60 -1.28 14.04
C ALA A 373 -6.92 -1.11 14.80
N THR A 374 -7.98 -1.81 14.37
CA THR A 374 -9.25 -1.92 15.12
C THR A 374 -9.87 -3.29 14.88
N SER A 375 -10.51 -3.87 15.90
CA SER A 375 -11.23 -5.15 15.74
C SER A 375 -12.74 -4.97 15.65
N ASN A 376 -13.23 -3.75 15.82
CA ASN A 376 -14.67 -3.48 15.87
C ASN A 376 -15.14 -2.31 14.98
N GLY A 377 -14.20 -1.56 14.37
CA GLY A 377 -14.50 -0.43 13.50
C GLY A 377 -15.11 0.78 14.21
N VAL A 378 -15.02 0.85 15.54
CA VAL A 378 -15.55 1.98 16.33
C VAL A 378 -14.42 2.96 16.61
N VAL A 379 -14.66 4.23 16.30
CA VAL A 379 -13.65 5.30 16.42
C VAL A 379 -14.14 6.38 17.38
N ALA A 380 -13.40 6.60 18.47
CA ALA A 380 -13.64 7.66 19.44
C ALA A 380 -12.95 8.96 19.02
N ASP A 381 -13.36 10.09 19.62
CA ASP A 381 -12.73 11.39 19.35
C ASP A 381 -11.25 11.43 19.76
N ALA A 382 -10.87 10.75 20.85
CA ALA A 382 -9.47 10.66 21.27
C ALA A 382 -8.58 9.99 20.21
N ASP A 383 -9.12 9.03 19.45
CA ASP A 383 -8.40 8.36 18.36
C ASP A 383 -8.16 9.33 17.21
N LEU A 384 -9.19 10.11 16.86
CA LEU A 384 -9.11 11.14 15.83
C LEU A 384 -8.14 12.26 16.20
N ASP A 385 -8.12 12.69 17.47
CA ASP A 385 -7.16 13.67 17.96
C ASP A 385 -5.73 13.11 17.92
N GLY A 386 -5.57 11.81 18.20
CA GLY A 386 -4.30 11.11 18.07
C GLY A 386 -3.79 11.04 16.63
N ILE A 387 -4.69 10.75 15.69
CA ILE A 387 -4.40 10.76 14.25
C ILE A 387 -4.01 12.17 13.82
N GLU A 388 -4.79 13.21 14.16
CA GLU A 388 -4.48 14.59 13.79
C GLU A 388 -3.09 15.02 14.26
N ARG A 389 -2.72 14.70 15.50
CA ARG A 389 -1.37 14.97 16.03
C ARG A 389 -0.30 14.24 15.23
N ALA A 390 -0.46 12.93 15.00
CA ALA A 390 0.52 12.16 14.23
C ALA A 390 0.70 12.68 12.79
N LEU A 391 -0.38 13.15 12.16
CA LEU A 391 -0.28 13.78 10.83
C LEU A 391 0.45 15.11 10.91
N ARG A 392 0.14 15.95 11.91
CA ARG A 392 0.77 17.25 12.11
C ARG A 392 2.26 17.14 12.36
N ASP A 393 2.69 16.18 13.18
CA ASP A 393 4.10 15.94 13.50
C ASP A 393 4.95 15.74 12.23
N VAL A 394 4.40 15.15 11.16
CA VAL A 394 5.11 15.02 9.87
C VAL A 394 5.36 16.39 9.22
N TYR A 395 4.39 17.29 9.30
CA TYR A 395 4.50 18.63 8.73
C TYR A 395 5.39 19.56 9.57
N ASP A 396 5.61 19.27 10.85
CA ASP A 396 6.52 20.05 11.71
C ASP A 396 8.00 19.93 11.27
N HIS A 397 8.32 18.95 10.41
CA HIS A 397 9.63 18.80 9.77
C HIS A 397 9.77 19.58 8.46
N ALA A 398 8.69 20.20 7.96
CA ALA A 398 8.69 20.93 6.70
C ALA A 398 9.17 22.37 6.88
N GLU A 399 10.02 22.84 5.97
CA GLU A 399 10.40 24.25 5.90
C GLU A 399 9.32 25.10 5.21
N PHE A 400 8.56 24.47 4.31
CA PHE A 400 7.44 25.09 3.61
C PHE A 400 6.22 24.19 3.72
N ILE A 401 5.05 24.77 4.01
CA ILE A 401 3.77 24.06 4.01
C ILE A 401 2.83 24.81 3.08
N GLY A 402 2.20 24.08 2.16
CA GLY A 402 1.25 24.69 1.25
C GLY A 402 0.41 23.67 0.52
N SER A 403 -0.17 24.10 -0.59
CA SER A 403 -1.07 23.29 -1.40
C SER A 403 -0.57 23.22 -2.84
N LEU A 404 -0.68 22.05 -3.46
CA LEU A 404 -0.47 21.92 -4.91
C LEU A 404 -1.67 22.43 -5.73
N VAL A 405 -2.88 22.40 -5.17
CA VAL A 405 -4.14 22.73 -5.88
C VAL A 405 -4.55 24.18 -5.69
N VAL A 406 -4.50 24.68 -4.46
CA VAL A 406 -4.90 26.02 -4.04
C VAL A 406 -3.73 26.74 -3.35
N PRO A 407 -2.68 27.14 -4.09
CA PRO A 407 -1.50 27.78 -3.50
C PRO A 407 -1.86 29.05 -2.71
N GLU A 408 -1.35 29.16 -1.48
CA GLU A 408 -1.64 30.25 -0.54
C GLU A 408 -0.70 31.45 -0.74
N GLY A 409 -0.58 31.95 -1.97
CA GLY A 409 0.17 33.18 -2.26
C GLY A 409 1.70 33.09 -2.15
N ASP A 410 2.26 31.91 -1.89
CA ASP A 410 3.72 31.69 -1.80
C ASP A 410 4.33 31.36 -3.18
N PRO A 411 5.17 32.23 -3.76
CA PRO A 411 5.87 31.98 -5.00
C PRO A 411 7.31 31.52 -4.70
N VAL A 412 7.50 30.20 -4.75
CA VAL A 412 8.76 29.42 -5.00
C VAL A 412 8.99 28.36 -3.91
N ARG A 413 8.00 27.48 -3.73
CA ARG A 413 8.22 26.20 -3.05
C ARG A 413 9.22 25.35 -3.85
N PRO A 414 10.29 24.78 -3.25
CA PRO A 414 11.28 23.98 -3.99
C PRO A 414 10.69 22.78 -4.75
N THR A 415 9.56 22.26 -4.27
CA THR A 415 8.86 21.13 -4.88
C THR A 415 7.81 21.54 -5.91
N ALA A 416 7.52 22.84 -6.09
CA ALA A 416 6.51 23.30 -7.04
C ALA A 416 6.91 22.98 -8.48
N TRP A 417 6.17 22.08 -9.13
CA TRP A 417 6.46 21.65 -10.50
C TRP A 417 6.06 22.67 -11.57
N GLN A 418 5.08 23.53 -11.29
CA GLN A 418 4.54 24.51 -12.27
C GLN A 418 5.32 25.84 -12.33
N LYS A 419 6.22 26.09 -11.36
CA LYS A 419 6.84 27.40 -11.15
C LYS A 419 8.37 27.33 -11.05
N LEU A 420 9.00 26.30 -11.61
CA LEU A 420 10.46 26.22 -11.61
C LEU A 420 11.05 27.42 -12.35
N PRO A 421 11.94 28.22 -11.71
CA PRO A 421 12.64 29.30 -12.39
C PRO A 421 13.40 28.76 -13.61
N ARG A 422 13.38 29.49 -14.73
CA ARG A 422 14.22 29.15 -15.91
C ARG A 422 15.72 29.04 -15.55
N GLU A 423 16.12 29.67 -14.46
CA GLU A 423 17.47 29.82 -13.93
C GLU A 423 18.07 28.53 -13.33
N TRP A 424 17.23 27.53 -13.03
CA TRP A 424 17.69 26.21 -12.53
C TRP A 424 18.15 25.28 -13.66
N TRP A 425 18.15 25.78 -14.90
CA TRP A 425 18.63 25.08 -16.09
C TRP A 425 19.81 25.87 -16.68
N ASN A 426 21.02 25.33 -16.56
CA ASN A 426 22.17 25.77 -17.35
C ASN A 426 22.31 24.82 -18.55
N TRP A 427 21.53 25.07 -19.61
CA TRP A 427 21.86 24.66 -20.98
C TRP A 427 21.22 25.60 -21.99
#